data_AF-A0A7S2Z0G5-F1
#
_entry.id   AF-A0A7S2Z0G5-F1
#
_cell.length_a   1.000
_cell.length_b   1.000
_cell.length_c   1.000
_cell.angle_alpha   90.00
_cell.angle_beta   90.00
_cell.angle_gamma   90.00
#
_symmetry.space_group_name_H-M   'P 1'
#
loop_
_entity.id
_entity.type
_entity.pdbx_description
1 polymer ?
#
loop_
_entity_poly.entity_id
_entity_poly.type
_entity_poly.pdbx_seq_one_letter_code
_entity_poly.pdbx_strand_id
1 'polypeptide(L)'
;REGVETVVSHGLWLNIPDYDAPTQLVKPSERNKRYVDAVMTVPKGTLFPMCGMNLTFNREVIGPAMYFGLMGDGQPLGRYDDMWAGWCTKVICDHLSLGIKTGLPYIWHSKASNPFTNLKKEYKGIFWQEEIVPFFQSIQFSEKCETVCDCYLELARKVGEELAELDPYFLKLSKAMVTWIEAWKKLNPELQ
;
A
#
# COMPACT_ATOMS: atom_id res chain seq x y z
N ARG A 1 -1.09 22.28 4.06
CA ARG A 1 -1.85 21.48 3.05
C ARG A 1 -1.42 21.78 1.62
N GLU A 2 -0.35 22.56 1.41
CA GLU A 2 0.05 23.11 0.10
C GLU A 2 0.90 22.11 -0.70
N GLY A 3 0.93 22.28 -2.03
CA GLY A 3 1.63 21.42 -2.98
C GLY A 3 0.71 20.97 -4.10
N VAL A 4 0.26 19.71 -4.04
CA VAL A 4 -0.51 19.01 -5.08
C VAL A 4 -1.88 18.53 -4.56
N GLU A 5 -2.79 18.22 -5.48
CA GLU A 5 -4.11 17.66 -5.15
C GLU A 5 -3.93 16.39 -4.29
N THR A 6 -4.59 16.33 -3.14
CA THR A 6 -4.49 15.16 -2.26
C THR A 6 -5.58 14.16 -2.60
N VAL A 7 -5.17 12.95 -3.02
CA VAL A 7 -6.09 11.87 -3.41
C VAL A 7 -6.14 10.74 -2.40
N VAL A 8 -5.18 10.67 -1.46
CA VAL A 8 -5.18 9.72 -0.35
C VAL A 8 -4.86 10.42 0.97
N SER A 9 -5.62 10.07 2.01
CA SER A 9 -5.41 10.46 3.40
C SER A 9 -5.27 9.21 4.26
N HIS A 10 -4.11 9.03 4.85
CA HIS A 10 -3.76 7.93 5.75
C HIS A 10 -3.68 8.42 7.20
N GLY A 11 -4.58 7.95 8.04
CA GLY A 11 -4.60 8.34 9.45
C GLY A 11 -3.72 7.45 10.33
N LEU A 12 -3.41 7.92 11.53
CA LEU A 12 -2.54 7.24 12.48
C LEU A 12 -3.34 6.56 13.60
N TRP A 13 -2.64 5.80 14.46
CA TRP A 13 -3.27 4.97 15.49
C TRP A 13 -2.85 5.41 16.89
N LEU A 14 -3.79 5.39 17.83
CA LEU A 14 -3.54 5.50 19.27
C LEU A 14 -3.73 4.15 19.95
N ASN A 15 -3.26 4.05 21.18
CA ASN A 15 -3.28 2.85 22.02
C ASN A 15 -2.33 1.76 21.50
N ILE A 16 -2.79 0.72 20.82
CA ILE A 16 -1.90 -0.36 20.34
C ILE A 16 -1.28 0.07 19.01
N PRO A 17 0.05 0.31 18.92
CA PRO A 17 0.71 0.65 17.66
C PRO A 17 0.62 -0.50 16.65
N ASP A 18 0.54 -0.16 15.36
CA ASP A 18 0.62 -1.15 14.27
C ASP A 18 2.08 -1.47 13.96
N TYR A 19 2.67 -2.31 14.80
CA TYR A 19 4.03 -2.79 14.61
C TYR A 19 4.06 -4.12 13.87
N ASP A 20 5.19 -4.39 13.24
CA ASP A 20 5.55 -5.75 12.84
C ASP A 20 5.57 -6.67 14.08
N ALA A 21 5.28 -7.95 13.85
CA ALA A 21 5.17 -8.94 14.91
C ALA A 21 6.45 -9.08 15.76
N PRO A 22 7.69 -9.07 15.20
CA PRO A 22 8.91 -9.03 16.00
C PRO A 22 8.95 -7.84 16.98
N THR A 23 8.67 -6.62 16.51
CA THR A 23 8.65 -5.44 17.38
C THR A 23 7.56 -5.54 18.45
N GLN A 24 6.38 -6.05 18.09
CA GLN A 24 5.29 -6.29 19.05
C GLN A 24 5.69 -7.30 20.14
N LEU A 25 6.45 -8.35 19.79
CA LEU A 25 6.95 -9.35 20.75
C LEU A 25 7.89 -8.76 21.79
N VAL A 26 8.78 -7.83 21.38
CA VAL A 26 9.73 -7.20 22.30
C VAL A 26 9.13 -6.01 23.08
N LYS A 27 7.99 -5.47 22.64
CA LYS A 27 7.29 -4.34 23.28
C LYS A 27 5.78 -4.57 23.50
N PRO A 28 5.38 -5.66 24.18
CA PRO A 28 3.96 -6.05 24.29
C PRO A 28 3.08 -5.05 25.07
N SER A 29 3.70 -4.29 25.98
CA SER A 29 3.02 -3.31 26.83
C SER A 29 3.09 -1.88 26.29
N GLU A 30 3.82 -1.64 25.18
CA GLU A 30 3.93 -0.30 24.62
C GLU A 30 2.57 0.18 24.11
N ARG A 31 2.28 1.46 24.36
CA ARG A 31 1.08 2.12 23.89
C ARG A 31 1.41 3.47 23.29
N ASN A 32 0.89 3.74 22.09
CA ASN A 32 0.94 5.09 21.53
C ASN A 32 -0.09 5.98 22.22
N LYS A 33 0.38 6.79 23.16
CA LYS A 33 -0.43 7.82 23.85
C LYS A 33 -0.17 9.22 23.29
N ARG A 34 0.74 9.34 22.32
CA ARG A 34 1.15 10.62 21.78
C ARG A 34 0.26 10.99 20.60
N TYR A 35 -0.59 11.97 20.83
CA TYR A 35 -1.27 12.67 19.75
C TYR A 35 -0.33 13.74 19.18
N VAL A 36 -0.12 13.71 17.87
CA VAL A 36 0.59 14.78 17.17
C VAL A 36 -0.42 15.48 16.27
N ASP A 37 -0.67 16.76 16.53
CA ASP A 37 -1.54 17.61 15.71
C ASP A 37 -0.80 18.00 14.42
N ALA A 38 -0.70 17.04 13.51
CA ALA A 38 -0.02 17.22 12.24
C ALA A 38 -0.72 16.45 11.11
N VAL A 39 -0.75 17.08 9.95
CA VAL A 39 -1.06 16.46 8.68
C VAL A 39 0.06 16.81 7.72
N MET A 40 0.79 15.80 7.28
CA MET A 40 1.98 15.95 6.45
C MET A 40 1.74 15.33 5.09
N THR A 41 2.24 15.97 4.04
CA THR A 41 2.34 15.34 2.72
C THR A 41 3.50 14.34 2.75
N VAL A 42 3.25 13.11 2.29
CA VAL A 42 4.32 12.11 2.12
C VAL A 42 5.24 12.60 0.98
N PRO A 43 6.55 12.80 1.20
CA PRO A 43 7.43 13.35 0.17
C PRO A 43 7.50 12.49 -1.10
N LYS A 44 7.76 13.11 -2.24
CA LYS A 44 8.03 12.40 -3.51
C LYS A 44 9.20 11.44 -3.34
N GLY A 45 9.10 10.24 -3.89
CA GLY A 45 10.12 9.19 -3.78
C GLY A 45 10.20 8.49 -2.42
N THR A 46 9.33 8.85 -1.46
CA THR A 46 9.27 8.20 -0.15
C THR A 46 8.07 7.26 -0.08
N LEU A 47 8.31 5.97 0.16
CA LEU A 47 7.24 5.01 0.46
C LEU A 47 6.69 5.24 1.87
N PHE A 48 5.47 4.76 2.13
CA PHE A 48 4.84 4.86 3.44
C PHE A 48 4.13 3.54 3.79
N PRO A 49 4.07 3.18 5.08
CA PRO A 49 3.40 1.97 5.53
C PRO A 49 1.89 2.22 5.63
N MET A 50 1.20 2.20 4.48
CA MET A 50 -0.24 2.45 4.44
C MET A 50 -1.00 1.40 5.25
N CYS A 51 -1.79 1.85 6.20
CA CYS A 51 -2.74 1.03 6.92
C CYS A 51 -4.14 1.11 6.30
N GLY A 52 -4.70 -0.03 5.88
CA GLY A 52 -6.03 -0.09 5.28
C GLY A 52 -7.20 0.23 6.23
N MET A 53 -6.98 0.23 7.54
CA MET A 53 -8.04 0.45 8.54
C MET A 53 -8.32 1.94 8.85
N ASN A 54 -7.36 2.83 8.56
CA ASN A 54 -7.52 4.27 8.75
C ASN A 54 -7.15 5.01 7.46
N LEU A 55 -7.96 4.81 6.43
CA LEU A 55 -7.68 5.25 5.09
C LEU A 55 -8.92 5.93 4.50
N THR A 56 -8.69 7.03 3.78
CA THR A 56 -9.70 7.66 2.91
C THR A 56 -9.02 8.03 1.60
N PHE A 57 -9.72 7.83 0.48
CA PHE A 57 -9.17 8.13 -0.84
C PHE A 57 -10.25 8.63 -1.79
N ASN A 58 -9.84 9.41 -2.79
CA ASN A 58 -10.71 9.82 -3.89
C ASN A 58 -10.88 8.65 -4.86
N ARG A 59 -12.03 7.97 -4.78
CA ARG A 59 -12.36 6.81 -5.63
C ARG A 59 -12.26 7.13 -7.13
N GLU A 60 -12.71 8.31 -7.55
CA GLU A 60 -12.76 8.68 -8.96
C GLU A 60 -11.36 8.88 -9.55
N VAL A 61 -10.42 9.36 -8.74
CA VAL A 61 -9.06 9.63 -9.19
C VAL A 61 -8.14 8.42 -8.98
N ILE A 62 -7.99 7.94 -7.74
CA ILE A 62 -6.98 6.93 -7.39
C ILE A 62 -7.55 5.53 -7.16
N GLY A 63 -8.87 5.36 -7.31
CA GLY A 63 -9.55 4.08 -7.13
C GLY A 63 -8.96 2.90 -7.92
N PRO A 64 -8.52 3.05 -9.19
CA PRO A 64 -7.90 1.95 -9.93
C PRO A 64 -6.61 1.42 -9.27
N ALA A 65 -5.87 2.27 -8.54
CA ALA A 65 -4.66 1.85 -7.84
C ALA A 65 -4.92 1.24 -6.45
N MET A 66 -6.15 1.33 -5.94
CA MET A 66 -6.52 0.88 -4.61
C MET A 66 -6.88 -0.62 -4.57
N TYR A 67 -5.98 -1.45 -5.09
CA TYR A 67 -6.10 -2.91 -5.08
C TYR A 67 -5.03 -3.52 -4.18
N PHE A 68 -5.51 -4.19 -3.13
CA PHE A 68 -4.70 -4.86 -2.13
C PHE A 68 -4.13 -6.14 -2.74
N GLY A 69 -2.97 -6.56 -2.26
CA GLY A 69 -2.37 -7.82 -2.72
C GLY A 69 -3.35 -8.98 -2.53
N LEU A 70 -3.14 -10.08 -3.28
CA LEU A 70 -3.97 -11.27 -3.14
C LEU A 70 -3.90 -11.78 -1.70
N MET A 71 -5.08 -11.84 -1.08
CA MET A 71 -5.29 -12.18 0.33
C MET A 71 -6.15 -13.43 0.49
N GLY A 72 -6.17 -13.99 1.70
CA GLY A 72 -6.97 -15.16 2.05
C GLY A 72 -6.11 -16.38 2.38
N ASP A 73 -6.76 -17.51 2.64
CA ASP A 73 -6.07 -18.73 3.03
C ASP A 73 -5.09 -19.20 1.94
N GLY A 74 -3.88 -19.58 2.36
CA GLY A 74 -2.80 -19.95 1.46
C GLY A 74 -2.14 -18.81 0.66
N GLN A 75 -2.54 -17.55 0.82
CA GLN A 75 -1.82 -16.43 0.19
C GLN A 75 -0.62 -15.97 1.04
N PRO A 76 0.57 -15.81 0.44
CA PRO A 76 1.81 -15.58 1.18
C PRO A 76 2.04 -14.15 1.66
N LEU A 77 1.36 -13.15 1.08
CA LEU A 77 1.62 -11.73 1.40
C LEU A 77 1.14 -11.35 2.81
N GLY A 78 0.10 -12.02 3.32
CA GLY A 78 -0.25 -11.98 4.73
C GLY A 78 -0.68 -10.61 5.23
N ARG A 79 0.16 -9.92 6.01
CA ARG A 79 -0.13 -8.59 6.61
C ARG A 79 0.58 -7.44 5.87
N TYR A 80 1.01 -7.66 4.64
CA TYR A 80 1.70 -6.68 3.80
C TYR A 80 0.82 -6.16 2.65
N ASP A 81 -0.43 -6.58 2.56
CA ASP A 81 -1.33 -6.29 1.44
C ASP A 81 -1.74 -4.83 1.33
N ASP A 82 -1.93 -4.16 2.48
CA ASP A 82 -2.23 -2.73 2.53
C ASP A 82 -0.98 -1.88 2.28
N MET A 83 0.18 -2.27 2.83
CA MET A 83 1.45 -1.64 2.47
C MET A 83 1.73 -1.76 0.96
N TRP A 84 1.48 -2.93 0.37
CA TRP A 84 1.60 -3.14 -1.08
C TRP A 84 0.71 -2.17 -1.87
N ALA A 85 -0.59 -2.09 -1.55
CA ALA A 85 -1.50 -1.13 -2.18
C ALA A 85 -1.02 0.31 -2.00
N GLY A 86 -0.48 0.63 -0.83
CA GLY A 86 0.08 1.94 -0.50
C GLY A 86 1.28 2.28 -1.36
N TRP A 87 2.19 1.33 -1.58
CA TRP A 87 3.38 1.51 -2.42
C TRP A 87 3.01 1.66 -3.90
N CYS A 88 2.11 0.82 -4.42
CA CYS A 88 1.54 0.97 -5.77
C CYS A 88 0.93 2.36 -5.96
N THR A 89 0.05 2.77 -5.05
CA THR A 89 -0.59 4.08 -5.05
C THR A 89 0.45 5.20 -5.00
N LYS A 90 1.47 5.06 -4.15
CA LYS A 90 2.47 6.11 -3.95
C LYS A 90 3.29 6.39 -5.21
N VAL A 91 3.81 5.35 -5.86
CA VAL A 91 4.63 5.54 -7.07
C VAL A 91 3.81 6.12 -8.23
N ILE A 92 2.53 5.74 -8.34
CA ILE A 92 1.62 6.29 -9.34
C ILE A 92 1.31 7.76 -9.04
N CYS A 93 0.99 8.09 -7.79
CA CYS A 93 0.77 9.46 -7.38
C CYS A 93 1.99 10.35 -7.65
N ASP A 94 3.20 9.87 -7.38
CA ASP A 94 4.43 10.61 -7.63
C ASP A 94 4.69 10.90 -9.11
N HIS A 95 4.29 9.98 -9.98
CA HIS A 95 4.36 10.13 -11.44
C HIS A 95 3.33 11.15 -11.94
N LEU A 96 2.08 11.02 -11.49
CA LEU A 96 0.97 11.86 -11.92
C LEU A 96 0.86 13.19 -11.16
N SER A 97 1.85 13.53 -10.33
CA SER A 97 1.86 14.74 -9.49
C SER A 97 0.63 14.85 -8.57
N LEU A 98 0.19 13.73 -8.00
CA LEU A 98 -0.86 13.64 -7.00
C LEU A 98 -0.26 13.46 -5.60
N GLY A 99 -0.99 13.91 -4.59
CA GLY A 99 -0.55 13.95 -3.20
C GLY A 99 -1.15 12.85 -2.33
N ILE A 100 -0.32 12.31 -1.44
CA ILE A 100 -0.76 11.49 -0.31
C ILE A 100 -0.44 12.23 0.98
N LYS A 101 -1.39 12.26 1.92
CA LYS A 101 -1.20 12.82 3.25
C LYS A 101 -1.25 11.75 4.32
N THR A 102 -0.46 11.95 5.37
CA THR A 102 -0.45 11.13 6.58
C THR A 102 -0.55 11.99 7.84
N GLY A 103 -1.16 11.47 8.91
CA GLY A 103 -1.30 12.18 10.18
C GLY A 103 -2.69 12.03 10.78
N LEU A 104 -3.38 13.14 11.01
CA LEU A 104 -4.79 13.11 11.41
C LEU A 104 -5.70 12.51 10.32
N PRO A 105 -6.78 11.78 10.69
CA PRO A 105 -7.25 11.53 12.06
C PRO A 105 -6.52 10.37 12.74
N TYR A 106 -6.56 10.34 14.07
CA TYR A 106 -6.16 9.17 14.84
C TYR A 106 -7.37 8.29 15.16
N ILE A 107 -7.21 6.97 15.03
CA ILE A 107 -8.20 5.99 15.52
C ILE A 107 -7.70 5.32 16.80
N TRP A 108 -8.62 5.02 17.72
CA TRP A 108 -8.30 4.25 18.93
C TRP A 108 -8.30 2.75 18.60
N HIS A 109 -7.12 2.14 18.56
CA HIS A 109 -6.98 0.74 18.21
C HIS A 109 -6.93 -0.15 19.47
N SER A 110 -7.91 -1.05 19.62
CA SER A 110 -8.09 -1.90 20.81
C SER A 110 -7.74 -3.38 20.60
N LYS A 111 -7.49 -3.81 19.35
CA LYS A 111 -7.24 -5.22 19.03
C LYS A 111 -5.76 -5.53 19.11
N ALA A 112 -5.37 -6.44 20.00
CA ALA A 112 -4.05 -7.08 19.96
C ALA A 112 -4.22 -8.50 19.42
N SER A 113 -3.84 -8.75 18.18
CA SER A 113 -3.75 -10.11 17.64
C SER A 113 -2.54 -10.83 18.25
N ASN A 114 -2.57 -12.17 18.20
CA ASN A 114 -1.47 -12.98 18.71
C ASN A 114 -0.21 -12.74 17.87
N PRO A 115 0.89 -12.24 18.46
CA PRO A 115 2.07 -11.86 17.70
C PRO A 115 2.79 -13.08 17.09
N PHE A 116 2.72 -14.28 17.69
CA PHE A 116 3.28 -15.49 17.08
C PHE A 116 2.52 -15.92 15.83
N THR A 117 1.19 -15.75 15.82
CA THR A 117 0.39 -15.98 14.61
C THR A 117 0.71 -14.95 13.53
N ASN A 118 0.88 -13.67 13.91
CA ASN A 118 1.23 -12.62 12.98
C ASN A 118 2.62 -12.84 12.38
N LEU A 119 3.62 -13.24 13.17
CA LEU A 119 4.97 -13.52 12.70
C LEU A 119 4.98 -14.58 11.58
N LYS A 120 4.17 -15.64 11.70
CA LYS A 120 4.03 -16.65 10.64
C LYS A 120 3.44 -16.07 9.35
N LYS A 121 2.50 -15.13 9.47
CA LYS A 121 1.87 -14.44 8.32
C LYS A 121 2.79 -13.40 7.70
N GLU A 122 3.66 -12.79 8.49
CA GLU A 122 4.56 -11.71 8.08
C GLU A 122 5.91 -12.23 7.57
N TYR A 123 6.30 -13.46 7.92
CA TYR A 123 7.62 -14.03 7.61
C TYR A 123 8.09 -13.79 6.17
N LYS A 124 7.24 -14.09 5.18
CA LYS A 124 7.56 -13.86 3.77
C LYS A 124 7.68 -12.37 3.45
N GLY A 125 6.75 -11.54 3.94
CA GLY A 125 6.80 -10.10 3.75
C GLY A 125 8.07 -9.46 4.33
N ILE A 126 8.51 -9.88 5.51
CA ILE A 126 9.75 -9.42 6.15
C ILE A 126 10.97 -9.75 5.29
N PHE A 127 10.99 -10.91 4.64
CA PHE A 127 12.09 -11.28 3.74
C PHE A 127 11.99 -10.57 2.38
N TRP A 128 10.80 -10.56 1.79
CA TRP A 128 10.57 -9.99 0.45
C TRP A 128 10.70 -8.48 0.40
N GLN A 129 10.47 -7.75 1.50
CA GLN A 129 10.60 -6.30 1.51
C GLN A 129 12.00 -5.83 1.10
N GLU A 130 13.04 -6.65 1.32
CA GLU A 130 14.42 -6.36 0.90
C GLU A 130 14.54 -6.22 -0.62
N GLU A 131 13.67 -6.86 -1.39
CA GLU A 131 13.60 -6.76 -2.86
C GLU A 131 12.45 -5.84 -3.32
N ILE A 132 11.30 -5.91 -2.64
CA ILE A 132 10.09 -5.15 -3.01
C ILE A 132 10.29 -3.64 -2.79
N VAL A 133 10.94 -3.22 -1.70
CA VAL A 133 11.15 -1.79 -1.42
C VAL A 133 12.07 -1.16 -2.46
N PRO A 134 13.26 -1.74 -2.77
CA PRO A 134 14.09 -1.25 -3.88
C PRO A 134 13.38 -1.27 -5.22
N PHE A 135 12.59 -2.32 -5.50
CA PHE A 135 11.76 -2.38 -6.71
C PHE A 135 10.83 -1.16 -6.82
N PHE A 136 10.05 -0.83 -5.78
CA PHE A 136 9.16 0.34 -5.82
C PHE A 136 9.93 1.66 -5.91
N GLN A 137 11.11 1.75 -5.27
CA GLN A 137 11.96 2.94 -5.34
C GLN A 137 12.60 3.14 -6.73
N SER A 138 12.77 2.06 -7.51
CA SER A 138 13.33 2.10 -8.86
C SER A 138 12.28 2.29 -9.96
N ILE A 139 10.98 2.21 -9.64
CA ILE A 139 9.91 2.38 -10.62
C ILE A 139 10.03 3.72 -11.34
N GLN A 140 10.13 3.61 -12.67
CA GLN A 140 9.95 4.71 -13.61
C GLN A 140 8.89 4.27 -14.61
N PHE A 141 7.82 5.06 -14.69
CA PHE A 141 6.75 4.86 -15.67
C PHE A 141 7.12 5.52 -17.00
N SER A 142 6.57 4.99 -18.09
CA SER A 142 6.64 5.64 -19.39
C SER A 142 5.96 7.02 -19.35
N GLU A 143 6.47 7.98 -20.12
CA GLU A 143 5.79 9.27 -20.32
C GLU A 143 4.39 9.11 -20.91
N LYS A 144 4.10 7.98 -21.56
CA LYS A 144 2.76 7.65 -22.10
C LYS A 144 1.74 7.24 -21.04
N CYS A 145 2.18 6.98 -19.82
CA CYS A 145 1.28 6.62 -18.71
C CYS A 145 0.71 7.90 -18.11
N GLU A 146 -0.40 8.37 -18.70
CA GLU A 146 -1.05 9.63 -18.33
C GLU A 146 -2.21 9.42 -17.34
N THR A 147 -2.74 8.20 -17.24
CA THR A 147 -3.82 7.84 -16.30
C THR A 147 -3.36 6.87 -15.22
N VAL A 148 -4.11 6.80 -14.11
CA VAL A 148 -3.87 5.81 -13.04
C VAL A 148 -3.99 4.39 -13.59
N CYS A 149 -4.93 4.14 -14.51
CA CYS A 149 -5.07 2.84 -15.17
C CYS A 149 -3.82 2.47 -15.97
N ASP A 150 -3.26 3.40 -16.75
CA ASP A 150 -2.06 3.14 -17.57
C ASP A 150 -0.86 2.83 -16.68
N CYS A 151 -0.66 3.65 -15.64
CA CYS A 151 0.41 3.43 -14.68
C CYS A 151 0.24 2.08 -13.97
N TYR A 152 -0.97 1.71 -13.55
CA TYR A 152 -1.21 0.46 -12.84
C TYR A 152 -1.00 -0.77 -13.73
N LEU A 153 -1.35 -0.69 -15.02
CA LEU A 153 -1.10 -1.74 -15.99
C LEU A 153 0.40 -1.89 -16.29
N GLU A 154 1.13 -0.79 -16.43
CA GLU A 154 2.59 -0.85 -16.58
C GLU A 154 3.25 -1.42 -15.32
N LEU A 155 2.80 -1.01 -14.13
CA LEU A 155 3.27 -1.56 -12.86
C LEU A 155 3.02 -3.06 -12.77
N ALA A 156 1.82 -3.52 -13.14
CA ALA A 156 1.48 -4.94 -13.16
C ALA A 156 2.43 -5.74 -14.05
N ARG A 157 2.78 -5.22 -15.23
CA ARG A 157 3.77 -5.84 -16.11
C ARG A 157 5.14 -5.95 -15.44
N LYS A 158 5.66 -4.84 -14.88
CA LYS A 158 6.95 -4.81 -14.16
C LYS A 158 6.98 -5.78 -12.98
N VAL A 159 5.91 -5.87 -12.19
CA VAL A 159 5.78 -6.86 -11.11
C VAL A 159 5.92 -8.29 -11.63
N GLY A 160 5.29 -8.62 -12.77
CA GLY A 160 5.36 -9.95 -13.37
C GLY A 160 6.70 -10.27 -14.03
N GLU A 161 7.49 -9.27 -14.39
CA GLU A 161 8.81 -9.44 -15.02
C GLU A 161 9.94 -9.46 -13.99
N GLU A 162 9.89 -8.57 -12.99
CA GLU A 162 11.00 -8.30 -12.09
C GLU A 162 10.85 -9.01 -10.74
N LEU A 163 9.62 -9.27 -10.27
CA LEU A 163 9.37 -9.95 -8.98
C LEU A 163 8.96 -11.42 -9.14
N ALA A 164 8.78 -11.93 -10.36
CA ALA A 164 8.36 -13.32 -10.56
C ALA A 164 9.37 -14.36 -10.06
N GLU A 165 10.66 -14.05 -10.11
CA GLU A 165 11.73 -14.91 -9.58
C GLU A 165 11.75 -14.94 -8.05
N LEU A 166 11.21 -13.90 -7.39
CA LEU A 166 11.14 -13.84 -5.93
C LEU A 166 10.14 -14.86 -5.37
N ASP A 167 8.97 -14.98 -6.00
CA ASP A 167 7.97 -16.01 -5.72
C ASP A 167 6.91 -16.06 -6.84
N PRO A 168 6.40 -17.26 -7.23
CA PRO A 168 5.32 -17.39 -8.22
C PRO A 168 4.04 -16.60 -7.89
N TYR A 169 3.85 -16.22 -6.62
CA TYR A 169 2.83 -15.28 -6.19
C TYR A 169 2.81 -13.99 -7.01
N PHE A 170 3.96 -13.39 -7.32
CA PHE A 170 4.01 -12.11 -8.03
C PHE A 170 3.58 -12.23 -9.49
N LEU A 171 3.87 -13.37 -10.14
CA LEU A 171 3.33 -13.65 -11.46
C LEU A 171 1.81 -13.79 -11.44
N LYS A 172 1.25 -14.42 -10.40
CA LYS A 172 -0.20 -14.51 -10.21
C LYS A 172 -0.82 -13.14 -9.89
N LEU A 173 -0.17 -12.36 -9.03
CA LEU A 173 -0.60 -11.03 -8.63
C LEU A 173 -0.60 -10.07 -9.81
N SER A 174 0.45 -10.08 -10.64
CA SER A 174 0.53 -9.31 -11.89
C SER A 174 -0.69 -9.54 -12.78
N LYS A 175 -1.09 -10.81 -12.99
CA LYS A 175 -2.30 -11.14 -13.75
C LYS A 175 -3.57 -10.61 -13.07
N ALA A 176 -3.66 -10.76 -11.75
CA ALA A 176 -4.81 -10.26 -10.98
C ALA A 176 -4.92 -8.73 -11.02
N MET A 177 -3.80 -8.01 -11.01
CA MET A 177 -3.75 -6.55 -11.17
C MET A 177 -4.31 -6.11 -12.53
N VAL A 178 -3.99 -6.82 -13.61
CA VAL A 178 -4.59 -6.56 -14.93
C VAL A 178 -6.10 -6.80 -14.91
N THR A 179 -6.53 -7.96 -14.40
CA THR A 179 -7.95 -8.29 -14.26
C THR A 179 -8.71 -7.27 -13.40
N TRP A 180 -8.08 -6.73 -12.36
CA TRP A 180 -8.65 -5.68 -11.54
C TRP A 180 -8.94 -4.42 -12.36
N ILE A 181 -8.02 -3.96 -13.21
CA ILE A 181 -8.23 -2.78 -14.06
C ILE A 181 -9.31 -3.04 -15.11
N GLU A 182 -9.37 -4.24 -15.69
CA GLU A 182 -10.45 -4.62 -16.60
C GLU A 182 -11.83 -4.56 -15.91
N ALA A 183 -11.92 -5.12 -14.70
CA ALA A 183 -13.14 -5.08 -13.89
C ALA A 183 -13.50 -3.65 -13.48
N TRP A 184 -12.52 -2.85 -13.07
CA TRP A 184 -12.69 -1.44 -12.73
C TRP A 184 -13.30 -0.66 -13.89
N LYS A 185 -12.70 -0.76 -15.09
CA LYS A 185 -13.19 -0.10 -16.31
C LYS A 185 -14.62 -0.52 -16.64
N LYS A 186 -14.93 -1.83 -16.54
CA LYS A 186 -16.28 -2.34 -16.81
C LYS A 186 -17.33 -1.80 -15.82
N LEU A 187 -16.96 -1.63 -14.55
CA LEU A 187 -17.86 -1.18 -13.49
C LEU A 187 -17.96 0.34 -13.37
N ASN A 188 -17.07 1.09 -14.04
CA ASN A 188 -17.01 2.56 -14.03
C ASN A 188 -16.82 3.12 -15.44
N PRO A 189 -17.74 2.84 -16.39
CA PRO A 189 -17.60 3.31 -17.78
C PRO A 189 -17.50 4.84 -17.92
N GLU A 190 -18.03 5.59 -16.95
CA GLU A 190 -18.00 7.05 -16.88
C GLU A 190 -16.67 7.64 -16.41
N LEU A 191 -15.80 6.82 -15.81
CA LEU A 191 -14.48 7.22 -15.29
C LEU A 191 -13.33 6.77 -16.20
N GLN A 192 -13.63 6.36 -17.44
CA GLN A 192 -12.66 5.93 -18.43
C GLN A 192 -12.04 7.10 -19.19
#